data_AF-A0A2A5DM44-F1
#
_entry.id   AF-A0A2A5DM44-F1
#
_cell.length_a   1.000
_cell.length_b   1.000
_cell.length_c   1.000
_cell.angle_alpha   90.00
_cell.angle_beta   90.00
_cell.angle_gamma   90.00
#
_symmetry.space_group_name_H-M   'P 1'
#
loop_
_entity.id
_entity.type
_entity.pdbx_description
1 polymer ?
#
loop_
_entity_poly.entity_id
_entity_poly.type
_entity_poly.pdbx_seq_one_letter_code
_entity_poly.pdbx_strand_id
1 'polypeptide(L)'
;MAAIMELLPKTDLGILFVLFSTARFENQRWVRARLRGLQGDNQAIGAFIDITGGLSLFFAFAFLVAYAVDTTILKAVVLFVLTGTIGIIYALVSTWVFKGESWIIWMVGTIAVWPLSLALVPQVTWFGLF
;
A
#
# COMPACT_ATOMS: atom_id res chain seq x y z
N MET A 1 -12.86 15.23 -21.99
CA MET A 1 -13.38 14.35 -20.92
C MET A 1 -13.13 12.87 -21.21
N ALA A 2 -13.44 12.36 -22.41
CA ALA A 2 -13.17 10.96 -22.80
C ALA A 2 -11.70 10.53 -22.63
N ALA A 3 -10.74 11.35 -23.10
CA ALA A 3 -9.30 11.03 -22.98
C ALA A 3 -8.78 10.91 -21.53
N ILE A 4 -9.39 11.62 -20.57
CA ILE A 4 -9.01 11.51 -19.15
C ILE A 4 -9.56 10.23 -18.54
N MET A 5 -10.77 9.83 -18.93
CA MET A 5 -11.40 8.60 -18.46
C MET A 5 -10.61 7.37 -18.91
N GLU A 6 -10.00 7.41 -20.09
CA GLU A 6 -9.15 6.33 -20.61
C GLU A 6 -7.81 6.17 -19.87
N LEU A 7 -7.34 7.23 -19.21
CA LEU A 7 -6.11 7.25 -18.42
C LEU A 7 -6.29 6.68 -17.01
N LEU A 8 -7.51 6.64 -16.50
CA LEU A 8 -7.78 6.13 -15.18
C LEU A 8 -7.62 4.60 -15.14
N PRO A 9 -7.01 4.06 -14.06
CA PRO A 9 -7.04 2.62 -13.81
C PRO A 9 -8.49 2.15 -13.65
N LYS A 10 -8.73 0.85 -13.88
CA LYS A 10 -10.02 0.25 -13.55
C LYS A 10 -10.35 0.54 -12.07
N THR A 11 -11.59 0.93 -11.79
CA THR A 11 -11.97 1.47 -10.48
C THR A 11 -11.74 0.48 -9.34
N ASP A 12 -12.02 -0.80 -9.56
CA ASP A 12 -11.74 -1.90 -8.65
C ASP A 12 -10.25 -2.04 -8.33
N LEU A 13 -9.38 -2.05 -9.33
CA LEU A 13 -7.93 -2.08 -9.17
C LEU A 13 -7.43 -0.83 -8.42
N GLY A 14 -7.93 0.34 -8.79
CA GLY A 14 -7.60 1.60 -8.12
C GLY A 14 -7.95 1.56 -6.64
N ILE A 15 -9.16 1.11 -6.29
CA ILE A 15 -9.60 0.96 -4.89
C ILE A 15 -8.70 -0.04 -4.16
N LEU A 16 -8.45 -1.22 -4.73
CA LEU A 16 -7.61 -2.24 -4.11
C LEU A 16 -6.19 -1.73 -3.85
N PHE A 17 -5.59 -1.04 -4.82
CA PHE A 17 -4.23 -0.53 -4.70
C PHE A 17 -4.14 0.65 -3.72
N VAL A 18 -5.19 1.48 -3.62
CA VAL A 18 -5.32 2.50 -2.57
C VAL A 18 -5.40 1.85 -1.19
N LEU A 19 -6.29 0.87 -0.99
CA LEU A 19 -6.42 0.16 0.28
C LEU A 19 -5.11 -0.51 0.70
N PHE A 20 -4.44 -1.16 -0.24
CA PHE A 20 -3.12 -1.75 -0.04
C PHE A 20 -2.09 -0.71 0.38
N SER A 21 -2.06 0.44 -0.31
CA SER A 21 -1.14 1.53 0.00
C SER A 21 -1.40 2.14 1.38
N THR A 22 -2.67 2.27 1.77
CA THR A 22 -3.06 2.72 3.13
C THR A 22 -2.66 1.72 4.20
N ALA A 23 -2.90 0.42 3.98
CA ALA A 23 -2.48 -0.65 4.88
C ALA A 23 -0.95 -0.66 5.08
N ARG A 24 -0.19 -0.53 3.98
CA ARG A 24 1.27 -0.38 4.00
C ARG A 24 1.71 0.86 4.76
N PHE A 25 1.03 1.99 4.59
CA PHE A 25 1.34 3.22 5.31
C PHE A 25 1.21 3.03 6.82
N GLU A 26 0.15 2.37 7.29
CA GLU A 26 -0.04 2.08 8.72
C GLU A 26 1.00 1.10 9.27
N ASN A 27 1.39 0.08 8.49
CA ASN A 27 2.54 -0.76 8.84
C ASN A 27 3.84 0.07 8.99
N GLN A 28 4.11 1.00 8.07
CA GLN A 28 5.28 1.87 8.12
C GLN A 28 5.27 2.83 9.32
N ARG A 29 4.09 3.24 9.80
CA ARG A 29 3.99 3.97 11.08
C ARG A 29 4.41 3.08 12.25
N TRP A 30 3.99 1.82 12.24
CA TRP A 30 4.38 0.88 13.29
C TRP A 30 5.89 0.60 13.30
N VAL A 31 6.49 0.38 12.13
CA VAL A 31 7.94 0.23 11.97
C VAL A 31 8.67 1.44 12.56
N ARG A 32 8.25 2.67 12.18
CA ARG A 32 8.83 3.91 12.71
C ARG A 32 8.63 4.07 14.22
N ALA A 33 7.48 3.68 14.76
CA ALA A 33 7.21 3.70 16.19
C ALA A 33 8.15 2.74 16.95
N ARG A 34 8.37 1.53 16.42
CA ARG A 34 9.31 0.55 17.01
C ARG A 34 10.76 1.03 16.97
N LEU A 35 11.18 1.66 15.87
CA LEU A 35 12.53 2.26 15.76
C LEU A 35 12.74 3.42 16.76
N ARG A 36 11.67 4.05 17.24
CA ARG A 36 11.71 5.09 18.29
C ARG A 36 11.64 4.55 19.71
N GLY A 37 11.67 3.23 19.90
CA GLY A 37 11.71 2.60 21.22
C GLY A 37 10.41 1.95 21.69
N LEU A 38 9.32 1.98 20.90
CA LEU A 38 8.12 1.19 21.17
C LEU A 38 8.30 -0.28 20.75
N GLN A 39 9.39 -0.88 21.20
CA GLN A 39 9.68 -2.30 20.97
C GLN A 39 8.90 -3.10 22.01
N GLY A 40 7.84 -3.80 21.59
CA GLY A 40 7.17 -4.75 22.46
C GLY A 40 8.10 -5.91 22.83
N ASP A 41 7.73 -6.68 23.86
CA ASP A 41 8.58 -7.72 24.44
C ASP A 41 8.87 -8.90 23.50
N ASN A 42 8.03 -9.08 22.46
CA ASN A 42 8.11 -10.21 21.54
C ASN A 42 8.89 -9.86 20.25
N GLN A 43 10.10 -10.40 20.14
CA GLN A 43 10.97 -10.22 18.97
C GLN A 43 10.37 -10.77 17.68
N ALA A 44 9.60 -11.87 17.72
CA ALA A 44 9.01 -12.46 16.52
C ALA A 44 7.94 -11.54 15.91
N ILE A 45 7.13 -10.89 16.75
CA ILE A 45 6.16 -9.88 16.30
C ILE A 45 6.90 -8.70 15.67
N GLY A 46 8.00 -8.27 16.29
CA GLY A 46 8.84 -7.22 15.75
C GLY A 46 9.38 -7.54 14.35
N ALA A 47 9.98 -8.72 14.19
CA ALA A 47 10.49 -9.18 12.90
C ALA A 47 9.39 -9.27 11.85
N PHE A 48 8.20 -9.79 12.21
CA PHE A 48 7.06 -9.84 11.31
C PHE A 48 6.64 -8.45 10.79
N ILE A 49 6.58 -7.45 11.68
CA ILE A 49 6.23 -6.07 11.32
C ILE A 49 7.24 -5.48 10.33
N ASP A 50 8.54 -5.64 10.60
CA ASP A 50 9.61 -5.08 9.77
C ASP A 50 9.70 -5.75 8.40
N ILE A 51 9.60 -7.09 8.38
CA ILE A 51 9.60 -7.88 7.14
C ILE A 51 8.37 -7.51 6.29
N THR A 52 7.19 -7.39 6.91
CA THR A 52 5.97 -6.96 6.20
C THR A 52 6.15 -5.57 5.58
N GLY A 53 6.82 -4.65 6.28
CA GLY A 53 7.13 -3.32 5.76
C GLY A 53 8.05 -3.33 4.55
N GLY A 54 9.11 -4.14 4.58
CA GLY A 54 10.00 -4.32 3.43
C GLY A 54 9.32 -4.99 2.24
N LEU A 55 8.66 -6.13 2.48
CA LEU A 55 8.00 -6.91 1.43
C LEU A 55 6.86 -6.15 0.76
N SER A 56 6.05 -5.42 1.52
CA SER A 56 4.96 -4.61 0.96
C SER A 56 5.45 -3.46 0.09
N LEU A 57 6.59 -2.83 0.43
CA LEU A 57 7.21 -1.82 -0.42
C LEU A 57 7.71 -2.44 -1.72
N PHE A 58 8.42 -3.56 -1.63
CA PHE A 58 8.90 -4.28 -2.81
C PHE A 58 7.74 -4.71 -3.72
N PHE A 59 6.68 -5.28 -3.14
CA PHE A 59 5.47 -5.65 -3.87
C PHE A 59 4.81 -4.46 -4.55
N ALA A 60 4.70 -3.30 -3.88
CA ALA A 60 4.10 -2.10 -4.47
C ALA A 60 4.82 -1.68 -5.76
N PHE A 61 6.16 -1.68 -5.74
CA PHE A 61 6.96 -1.34 -6.92
C PHE A 61 6.87 -2.41 -8.00
N ALA A 62 7.00 -3.69 -7.64
CA ALA A 62 6.88 -4.79 -8.59
C ALA A 62 5.51 -4.79 -9.29
N PHE A 63 4.44 -4.53 -8.53
CA PHE A 63 3.09 -4.41 -9.06
C PHE A 63 2.96 -3.22 -10.04
N LEU A 64 3.50 -2.05 -9.70
CA LEU A 64 3.46 -0.89 -10.61
C LEU A 64 4.23 -1.14 -11.92
N VAL A 65 5.36 -1.84 -11.85
CA VAL A 65 6.11 -2.23 -13.04
C VAL A 65 5.31 -3.23 -13.87
N ALA A 66 4.75 -4.28 -13.26
CA ALA A 66 3.89 -5.24 -13.95
C ALA A 66 2.67 -4.55 -14.60
N TYR A 67 2.00 -3.66 -13.88
CA TYR A 67 0.88 -2.88 -14.38
C TYR A 67 1.27 -1.97 -15.56
N ALA A 68 2.49 -1.40 -15.54
CA ALA A 68 3.02 -0.60 -16.65
C ALA A 68 3.27 -1.45 -17.90
N VAL A 69 3.70 -2.72 -17.74
CA VAL A 69 3.90 -3.69 -18.82
C VAL A 69 2.56 -4.07 -19.47
N ASP A 70 1.53 -4.32 -18.66
CA ASP A 70 0.21 -4.72 -19.16
C ASP A 70 -0.57 -3.59 -19.84
N THR A 71 -0.30 -2.36 -19.42
CA THR A 71 -1.07 -1.20 -19.85
C THR A 71 -0.17 -0.18 -20.53
N THR A 72 0.23 0.88 -19.84
CA THR A 72 1.23 1.85 -20.26
C THR A 72 1.91 2.44 -19.03
N ILE A 73 3.14 2.94 -19.21
CA ILE A 73 3.87 3.67 -18.15
C ILE A 73 3.04 4.83 -17.61
N LEU A 74 2.34 5.57 -18.48
CA LEU A 74 1.53 6.71 -18.08
C LEU A 74 0.38 6.31 -17.13
N LYS A 75 -0.29 5.18 -17.37
CA LYS A 75 -1.33 4.66 -16.48
C LYS A 75 -0.77 4.24 -15.12
N ALA A 76 0.41 3.63 -15.09
CA ALA A 76 1.07 3.28 -13.83
C ALA A 76 1.49 4.53 -13.03
N VAL A 77 2.00 5.57 -13.70
CA VAL A 77 2.30 6.86 -13.07
C VAL A 77 1.03 7.50 -12.51
N VAL A 78 -0.08 7.49 -13.25
CA VAL A 78 -1.38 7.99 -12.76
C VAL A 78 -1.84 7.23 -11.52
N LEU A 79 -1.76 5.90 -11.52
CA LEU A 79 -2.09 5.08 -10.35
C LEU A 79 -1.19 5.40 -9.14
N PHE A 80 0.11 5.58 -9.37
CA PHE A 80 1.06 5.99 -8.32
C PHE A 80 0.73 7.37 -7.74
N VAL A 81 0.45 8.36 -8.60
CA VAL A 81 0.11 9.72 -8.17
C VAL A 81 -1.23 9.74 -7.44
N LEU A 82 -2.25 9.00 -7.92
CA LEU A 82 -3.55 8.89 -7.27
C LEU A 82 -3.43 8.28 -5.88
N THR A 83 -2.71 7.16 -5.75
CA THR A 83 -2.48 6.52 -4.45
C THR A 83 -1.66 7.38 -3.50
N GLY A 84 -0.64 8.07 -3.99
CA GLY A 84 0.13 9.03 -3.21
C GLY A 84 -0.74 10.19 -2.69
N THR A 85 -1.58 10.74 -3.56
CA THR A 85 -2.50 11.85 -3.20
C THR A 85 -3.51 11.41 -2.15
N ILE A 86 -4.15 10.25 -2.35
CA ILE A 86 -5.09 9.69 -1.39
C ILE A 86 -4.39 9.34 -0.08
N GLY A 87 -3.16 8.82 -0.14
CA GLY A 87 -2.32 8.54 1.02
C GLY A 87 -2.02 9.79 1.85
N ILE A 88 -1.74 10.93 1.21
CA ILE A 88 -1.54 12.21 1.90
C ILE A 88 -2.84 12.66 2.58
N ILE A 89 -3.97 12.60 1.87
CA ILE A 89 -5.29 12.94 2.43
C ILE A 89 -5.58 12.06 3.65
N TYR A 90 -5.36 10.75 3.53
CA TYR A 90 -5.53 9.81 4.62
C TYR A 90 -4.58 10.09 5.80
N ALA A 91 -3.31 10.43 5.55
CA ALA A 91 -2.37 10.78 6.59
C ALA A 91 -2.80 12.03 7.37
N LEU A 92 -3.33 13.03 6.68
CA LEU A 92 -3.91 14.22 7.30
C LEU A 92 -5.14 13.82 8.14
N VAL A 93 -6.14 13.19 7.53
CA VAL A 93 -7.39 12.80 8.22
C VAL A 93 -7.11 11.91 9.44
N SER A 94 -6.24 10.90 9.31
CA SER A 94 -5.90 10.01 10.42
C SER A 94 -5.19 10.72 11.57
N THR A 95 -4.39 11.74 11.27
CA THR A 95 -3.73 12.57 12.30
C THR A 95 -4.77 13.43 13.03
N TRP A 96 -5.72 14.02 12.31
CA TRP A 96 -6.79 14.82 12.92
C TRP A 96 -7.77 13.98 13.74
N VAL A 97 -8.18 12.81 13.24
CA VAL A 97 -9.22 11.97 13.85
C VAL A 97 -8.67 11.08 14.95
N PHE A 98 -7.54 10.39 14.70
CA PHE A 98 -7.00 9.38 15.61
C PHE A 98 -5.77 9.88 16.39
N LYS A 99 -5.47 11.18 16.32
CA LYS A 99 -4.25 11.80 16.88
C LYS A 99 -2.96 11.13 16.41
N GLY A 100 -3.04 10.37 15.31
CA GLY A 100 -1.92 9.72 14.66
C GLY A 100 -1.29 8.50 15.34
N GLU A 101 -1.82 8.02 16.48
CA GLU A 101 -1.18 6.96 17.27
C GLU A 101 -2.19 5.93 17.79
N SER A 102 -2.64 5.04 16.91
CA SER A 102 -3.47 3.89 17.31
C SER A 102 -2.81 2.60 16.90
N TRP A 103 -2.29 1.86 17.89
CA TRP A 103 -1.65 0.55 17.68
C TRP A 103 -2.60 -0.47 17.04
N ILE A 104 -3.91 -0.34 17.27
CA ILE A 104 -4.94 -1.20 16.66
C ILE A 104 -4.98 -0.96 15.15
N ILE A 105 -4.97 0.30 14.71
CA ILE A 105 -4.98 0.64 13.27
C ILE A 105 -3.70 0.15 12.60
N TRP A 106 -2.56 0.27 13.28
CA TRP A 106 -1.27 -0.23 12.81
C TRP A 106 -1.28 -1.76 12.62
N MET A 107 -1.88 -2.47 13.57
CA MET A 107 -2.03 -3.92 13.53
C MET A 107 -2.95 -4.36 12.40
N VAL A 108 -4.13 -3.75 12.29
CA VAL A 108 -5.08 -4.02 11.21
C VAL A 108 -4.44 -3.74 9.85
N GLY A 109 -3.75 -2.61 9.70
CA GLY A 109 -3.02 -2.27 8.48
C GLY A 109 -1.95 -3.30 8.12
N THR A 110 -1.14 -3.72 9.09
CA THR A 110 -0.09 -4.73 8.88
C THR A 110 -0.66 -6.08 8.45
N ILE A 111 -1.75 -6.53 9.08
CA ILE A 111 -2.40 -7.79 8.71
C ILE A 111 -3.06 -7.67 7.33
N ALA A 112 -3.70 -6.53 7.04
CA ALA A 112 -4.42 -6.30 5.79
C ALA A 112 -3.52 -6.24 4.55
N VAL A 113 -2.22 -5.92 4.69
CA VAL A 113 -1.24 -5.98 3.60
C VAL A 113 -1.32 -7.31 2.85
N TRP A 114 -1.38 -8.44 3.57
CA TRP A 114 -1.31 -9.78 2.97
C TRP A 114 -2.50 -10.15 2.07
N PRO A 115 -3.77 -10.10 2.55
CA PRO A 115 -4.91 -10.39 1.68
C PRO A 115 -5.05 -9.37 0.55
N LEU A 116 -4.68 -8.10 0.77
CA LEU A 116 -4.72 -7.08 -0.28
C LEU A 116 -3.66 -7.35 -1.37
N SER A 117 -2.44 -7.76 -0.99
CA SER A 117 -1.44 -8.22 -1.95
C SER A 117 -1.96 -9.40 -2.77
N LEU A 118 -2.54 -10.42 -2.12
CA LEU A 118 -3.09 -11.59 -2.81
C LEU A 118 -4.24 -11.22 -3.77
N ALA A 119 -5.08 -10.26 -3.40
CA ALA A 119 -6.14 -9.75 -4.28
C ALA A 119 -5.61 -8.95 -5.48
N LEU A 120 -4.44 -8.31 -5.34
CA LEU A 120 -3.76 -7.57 -6.41
C LEU A 120 -2.98 -8.47 -7.36
N VAL A 121 -2.45 -9.62 -6.89
CA VAL A 121 -1.70 -10.58 -7.73
C VAL A 121 -2.38 -10.90 -9.06
N PRO A 122 -3.67 -11.28 -9.13
CA PRO A 122 -4.33 -11.63 -10.39
C PRO A 122 -4.70 -10.42 -11.27
N GLN A 123 -4.44 -9.18 -10.82
CA GLN A 123 -4.82 -7.97 -11.56
C GLN A 123 -3.80 -7.55 -12.62
N VAL A 124 -2.64 -8.21 -12.66
CA VAL A 124 -1.55 -7.94 -13.60
C VAL A 124 -0.93 -9.25 -14.09
N THR A 125 -0.40 -9.24 -15.31
CA THR A 125 0.51 -10.29 -15.77
C THR A 125 1.87 -10.04 -15.13
N TRP A 126 2.37 -11.03 -14.39
CA TRP A 126 3.65 -10.87 -13.70
C TRP A 126 4.78 -10.99 -14.70
N PHE A 127 5.12 -9.86 -15.35
CA PHE A 127 6.14 -9.76 -16.38
C PHE A 127 5.87 -10.67 -17.59
N GLY A 128 4.59 -10.80 -17.98
CA GLY A 128 4.16 -11.66 -19.08
C GLY A 128 4.22 -13.16 -18.79
N LEU A 129 4.45 -13.57 -17.53
CA LEU A 129 4.55 -14.98 -17.14
C LEU A 129 3.21 -15.62 -16.75
N PHE A 130 2.11 -14.86 -16.69
CA PHE A 130 0.76 -15.37 -16.42
C PHE A 130 -0.29 -14.45 -17.04
#